data_AF-A0A9W6CAP4-F1
#
_entry.id   AF-A0A9W6CAP4-F1
#
_cell.length_a   1.000
_cell.length_b   1.000
_cell.length_c   1.000
_cell.angle_alpha   90.00
_cell.angle_beta   90.00
_cell.angle_gamma   90.00
#
_symmetry.space_group_name_H-M   'P 1'
#
loop_
_entity.id
_entity.type
_entity.pdbx_description
1 polymer ?
#
loop_
_entity_poly.entity_id
_entity_poly.type
_entity_poly.pdbx_seq_one_letter_code
_entity_poly.pdbx_strand_id
1 'polypeptide(L)'
;MENRIVISDEAESVLKEIVDNEKVSDYWKNRFENLSNRDDTILRGCFKELRESGLIHVQWGDNYPYQIQILKDSYLYEEKKEQERRLGMSQFEKELHDLLKRTESIQPPANAAAGDFDLHKYNQPSEDWINDFEIFYNKYLKEHALGSRIKTILFHRNLGAYRQLVSCLKSISKDQEFIDKMNGIEKTTVPVYQANMLPEYDVFLSHANKDKADLVDELNDSLEKLGVKIFYDKKSLEWGDKWKDRILDGTKKAEFAIIVISENFFDREWTEKELNEFLNRQNRNGQKLILPIVHNITNEDLRKKYPSVADIQAIDSKAYSCDEIALLFARQLIKRLKAQN
;
A
#
# COMPACT_ATOMS: atom_id res chain seq x y z
N MET A 1 -8.64 15.28 -4.87
CA MET A 1 -8.48 13.88 -4.44
C MET A 1 -9.73 13.54 -3.65
N GLU A 2 -10.54 12.59 -4.12
CA GLU A 2 -11.66 12.08 -3.31
C GLU A 2 -11.09 11.42 -2.05
N ASN A 3 -11.75 11.64 -0.91
CA ASN A 3 -11.32 11.10 0.38
C ASN A 3 -11.42 9.56 0.31
N ARG A 4 -10.29 8.87 0.47
CA ARG A 4 -10.23 7.41 0.37
C ARG A 4 -10.98 6.80 1.55
N ILE A 5 -12.08 6.11 1.27
CA ILE A 5 -12.85 5.39 2.29
C ILE A 5 -12.17 4.03 2.49
N VAL A 6 -11.60 3.80 3.66
CA VAL A 6 -11.01 2.51 4.04
C VAL A 6 -11.77 2.00 5.26
N ILE A 7 -12.28 0.78 5.19
CA ILE A 7 -12.99 0.09 6.27
C ILE A 7 -12.40 -1.30 6.50
N SER A 8 -12.68 -1.89 7.66
CA SER A 8 -12.25 -3.24 8.04
C SER A 8 -12.87 -4.34 7.17
N ASP A 9 -12.19 -5.48 7.02
CA ASP A 9 -12.69 -6.64 6.26
C ASP A 9 -14.05 -7.13 6.82
N GLU A 10 -14.23 -7.06 8.14
CA GLU A 10 -15.51 -7.36 8.78
C GLU A 10 -16.61 -6.36 8.39
N ALA A 11 -16.30 -5.05 8.38
CA ALA A 11 -17.25 -4.03 7.96
C ALA A 11 -17.58 -4.14 6.46
N GLU A 12 -16.63 -4.52 5.61
CA GLU A 12 -16.88 -4.79 4.20
C GLU A 12 -17.86 -5.95 4.00
N SER A 13 -17.65 -7.05 4.73
CA SER A 13 -18.58 -8.19 4.68
C SER A 13 -20.00 -7.77 5.11
N VAL A 14 -20.11 -6.93 6.14
CA VAL A 14 -21.40 -6.41 6.62
C VAL A 14 -22.00 -5.44 5.60
N LEU A 15 -21.21 -4.58 4.96
CA LEU A 15 -21.68 -3.68 3.91
C LEU A 15 -22.29 -4.45 2.75
N LYS A 16 -21.62 -5.52 2.31
CA LYS A 16 -22.13 -6.42 1.28
C LYS A 16 -23.43 -7.09 1.72
N GLU A 17 -23.48 -7.59 2.96
CA GLU A 17 -24.69 -8.18 3.55
C GLU A 17 -25.87 -7.19 3.58
N ILE A 18 -25.61 -5.91 3.90
CA ILE A 18 -26.61 -4.83 3.86
C ILE A 18 -27.14 -4.63 2.43
N VAL A 19 -26.25 -4.50 1.44
CA VAL A 19 -26.63 -4.26 0.04
C VAL A 19 -27.40 -5.44 -0.53
N ASP A 20 -26.94 -6.67 -0.30
CA ASP A 20 -27.56 -7.89 -0.82
C ASP A 20 -28.96 -8.13 -0.23
N ASN A 21 -29.23 -7.63 0.98
CA ASN A 21 -30.50 -7.83 1.69
C ASN A 21 -31.34 -6.54 1.83
N GLU A 22 -31.07 -5.50 1.04
CA GLU A 22 -31.77 -4.20 1.13
C GLU A 22 -33.31 -4.35 1.05
N LYS A 23 -33.79 -5.31 0.25
CA LYS A 23 -35.22 -5.54 -0.01
C LYS A 23 -35.84 -6.64 0.86
N VAL A 24 -35.07 -7.24 1.76
CA VAL A 24 -35.53 -8.37 2.58
C VAL A 24 -36.09 -7.85 3.91
N SER A 25 -37.41 -7.90 4.07
CA SER A 25 -38.07 -7.51 5.32
C SER A 25 -37.57 -8.36 6.49
N ASP A 26 -37.42 -7.73 7.66
CA ASP A 26 -37.06 -8.38 8.93
C ASP A 26 -35.71 -9.11 8.94
N TYR A 27 -34.88 -8.97 7.89
CA TYR A 27 -33.57 -9.62 7.80
C TYR A 27 -32.71 -9.32 9.03
N TRP A 28 -32.54 -8.03 9.34
CA TRP A 28 -31.68 -7.59 10.44
C TRP A 28 -32.25 -7.95 11.81
N LYS A 29 -33.57 -7.98 11.97
CA LYS A 29 -34.20 -8.48 13.20
C LYS A 29 -33.79 -9.93 13.46
N ASN A 30 -34.00 -10.81 12.47
CA ASN A 30 -33.65 -12.22 12.57
C ASN A 30 -32.13 -12.42 12.73
N ARG A 31 -31.32 -11.60 12.05
CA ARG A 31 -29.87 -11.63 12.10
C ARG A 31 -29.35 -11.33 13.50
N PHE A 32 -29.93 -10.36 14.20
CA PHE A 32 -29.54 -9.95 15.56
C PHE A 32 -30.09 -10.87 16.66
N GLU A 33 -31.31 -11.39 16.52
CA GLU A 33 -31.94 -12.28 17.51
C GLU A 33 -31.17 -13.59 17.74
N ASN A 34 -30.37 -14.04 16.77
CA ASN A 34 -29.63 -15.29 16.81
C ASN A 34 -28.13 -15.12 17.14
N LEU A 35 -27.69 -13.94 17.57
CA LEU A 35 -26.28 -13.66 17.82
C LEU A 35 -25.82 -14.04 19.22
N SER A 36 -24.55 -14.45 19.32
CA SER A 36 -23.84 -14.43 20.60
C SER A 36 -23.53 -12.99 21.01
N ASN A 37 -23.34 -12.72 22.30
CA ASN A 37 -22.97 -11.38 22.80
C ASN A 37 -21.71 -10.82 22.13
N ARG A 38 -20.75 -11.69 21.80
CA ARG A 38 -19.51 -11.32 21.12
C ARG A 38 -19.80 -10.87 19.69
N ASP A 39 -20.60 -11.65 18.95
CA ASP A 39 -20.90 -11.37 17.55
C ASP A 39 -21.81 -10.16 17.39
N ASP A 40 -22.74 -9.92 18.33
CA ASP A 40 -23.53 -8.68 18.40
C ASP A 40 -22.62 -7.45 18.57
N THR A 41 -21.65 -7.53 19.49
CA THR A 41 -20.69 -6.43 19.72
C THR A 41 -19.88 -6.13 18.45
N ILE A 42 -19.38 -7.16 17.77
CA ILE A 42 -18.62 -7.02 16.52
C ILE A 42 -19.51 -6.38 15.43
N LEU A 43 -20.71 -6.92 15.23
CA LEU A 43 -21.62 -6.44 14.19
C LEU A 43 -22.02 -4.98 14.41
N ARG A 44 -22.33 -4.58 15.65
CA ARG A 44 -22.57 -3.17 16.00
C ARG A 44 -21.35 -2.29 15.72
N GLY A 45 -20.15 -2.80 16.00
CA GLY A 45 -18.89 -2.15 15.64
C GLY A 45 -18.80 -1.86 14.14
N CYS A 46 -19.08 -2.86 13.30
CA CYS A 46 -19.12 -2.71 11.85
C CYS A 46 -20.14 -1.67 11.41
N PHE A 47 -21.38 -1.69 11.93
CA PHE A 47 -22.38 -0.67 11.59
C PHE A 47 -21.96 0.74 11.99
N LYS A 48 -21.29 0.89 13.14
CA LYS A 48 -20.74 2.17 13.58
C LYS A 48 -19.67 2.66 12.60
N GLU A 49 -18.74 1.79 12.24
CA GLU A 49 -17.67 2.09 11.27
C GLU A 49 -18.25 2.49 9.90
N LEU A 50 -19.19 1.72 9.36
CA LEU A 50 -19.85 2.03 8.09
C LEU A 50 -20.58 3.38 8.11
N ARG A 51 -21.17 3.75 9.26
CA ARG A 51 -21.80 5.06 9.44
C ARG A 51 -20.79 6.19 9.50
N GLU A 52 -19.71 6.01 10.26
CA GLU A 52 -18.64 7.01 10.41
C GLU A 52 -17.89 7.24 9.09
N SER A 53 -17.74 6.19 8.28
CA SER A 53 -17.18 6.25 6.93
C SER A 53 -18.13 6.82 5.88
N GLY A 54 -19.35 7.24 6.26
CA GLY A 54 -20.30 7.86 5.34
C GLY A 54 -20.87 6.91 4.29
N LEU A 55 -20.85 5.60 4.55
CA LEU A 55 -21.40 4.58 3.66
C LEU A 55 -22.89 4.36 3.94
N ILE A 56 -23.29 4.36 5.21
CA ILE A 56 -24.71 4.17 5.58
C ILE A 56 -25.20 5.24 6.55
N HIS A 57 -26.50 5.42 6.57
CA HIS A 57 -27.19 5.92 7.75
C HIS A 57 -27.98 4.79 8.39
N VAL A 58 -27.90 4.67 9.71
CA VAL A 58 -28.57 3.61 10.45
C VAL A 58 -29.27 4.20 11.68
N GLN A 59 -30.52 3.81 11.89
CA GLN A 59 -31.29 4.08 13.09
C GLN A 59 -31.57 2.78 13.84
N TRP A 60 -31.41 2.86 15.15
CA TRP A 60 -31.40 1.71 16.05
C TRP A 60 -32.63 1.70 16.96
N GLY A 61 -33.25 0.54 17.09
CA GLY A 61 -34.13 0.23 18.21
C GLY A 61 -33.31 -0.38 19.36
N ASP A 62 -34.00 -0.87 20.39
CA ASP A 62 -33.33 -1.41 21.57
C ASP A 62 -32.41 -2.60 21.26
N ASN A 63 -32.79 -3.43 20.27
CA ASN A 63 -32.10 -4.70 20.00
C ASN A 63 -31.49 -4.82 18.60
N TYR A 64 -31.99 -4.11 17.58
CA TYR A 64 -31.55 -4.25 16.17
C TYR A 64 -31.78 -2.96 15.37
N PRO A 65 -31.13 -2.78 14.20
CA PRO A 65 -31.36 -1.61 13.37
C PRO A 65 -32.73 -1.71 12.66
N TYR A 66 -33.59 -0.70 12.82
CA TYR A 66 -34.93 -0.71 12.19
C TYR A 66 -34.99 0.07 10.88
N GLN A 67 -34.02 0.95 10.63
CA GLN A 67 -33.91 1.67 9.37
C GLN A 67 -32.45 1.80 8.98
N ILE A 68 -32.13 1.33 7.78
CA ILE A 68 -30.80 1.45 7.17
C ILE A 68 -31.00 2.14 5.82
N GLN A 69 -30.34 3.27 5.62
CA GLN A 69 -30.27 3.97 4.35
C GLN A 69 -28.87 3.78 3.77
N ILE A 70 -28.79 3.18 2.59
CA ILE A 70 -27.55 2.94 1.86
C ILE A 70 -27.21 4.21 1.07
N LEU A 71 -25.98 4.71 1.18
CA LEU A 71 -25.54 5.91 0.49
C LEU A 71 -24.88 5.55 -0.85
N LYS A 72 -24.72 6.53 -1.74
CA LYS A 72 -24.19 6.33 -3.10
C LYS A 72 -22.83 5.62 -3.10
N ASP A 73 -21.94 6.03 -2.19
CA ASP A 73 -20.59 5.46 -2.13
C ASP A 73 -20.57 4.00 -1.66
N SER A 74 -21.61 3.50 -1.00
CA SER A 74 -21.74 2.07 -0.68
C SER A 74 -21.90 1.21 -1.92
N TYR A 75 -22.77 1.60 -2.83
CA TYR A 75 -23.00 0.85 -4.07
C TYR A 75 -21.76 0.84 -4.97
N LEU A 76 -20.92 1.86 -4.85
CA LEU A 76 -19.69 2.01 -5.64
C LEU A 76 -18.44 1.53 -4.90
N TYR A 77 -18.54 1.11 -3.63
CA TYR A 77 -17.37 0.83 -2.78
C TYR A 77 -16.49 -0.26 -3.39
N GLU A 78 -17.07 -1.39 -3.75
CA GLU A 78 -16.36 -2.52 -4.36
C GLU A 78 -15.74 -2.14 -5.71
N GLU A 79 -16.47 -1.38 -6.54
CA GLU A 79 -15.96 -0.91 -7.84
C GLU A 79 -14.79 0.05 -7.68
N LYS A 80 -14.89 1.02 -6.75
CA LYS A 80 -13.81 1.97 -6.44
C LYS A 80 -12.59 1.24 -5.88
N LYS A 81 -12.78 0.34 -4.93
CA LYS A 81 -11.71 -0.48 -4.35
C LYS A 81 -11.00 -1.34 -5.40
N GLU A 82 -11.76 -1.97 -6.28
CA GLU A 82 -11.23 -2.76 -7.39
C GLU A 82 -10.48 -1.88 -8.39
N GLN A 83 -11.00 -0.69 -8.73
CA GLN A 83 -10.31 0.27 -9.61
C GLN A 83 -8.98 0.73 -9.00
N GLU A 84 -8.96 1.09 -7.72
CA GLU A 84 -7.74 1.44 -7.00
C GLU A 84 -6.72 0.30 -7.00
N ARG A 85 -7.18 -0.92 -6.69
CA ARG A 85 -6.33 -2.11 -6.74
C ARG A 85 -5.74 -2.33 -8.13
N ARG A 86 -6.55 -2.15 -9.18
CA ARG A 86 -6.11 -2.27 -10.58
C ARG A 86 -5.15 -1.16 -11.00
N LEU A 87 -5.23 0.05 -10.45
CA LEU A 87 -4.30 1.14 -10.76
C LEU A 87 -2.86 0.80 -10.34
N GLY A 88 -2.69 0.06 -9.25
CA GLY A 88 -1.37 -0.40 -8.77
C GLY A 88 -0.81 -1.65 -9.44
N MET A 89 -1.63 -2.39 -10.20
CA MET A 89 -1.23 -3.67 -10.80
C MET A 89 -0.52 -3.50 -12.15
N SER A 90 0.50 -4.33 -12.36
CA SER A 90 1.11 -4.55 -13.67
C SER A 90 0.13 -5.22 -14.64
N GLN A 91 0.49 -5.25 -15.94
CA GLN A 91 -0.32 -5.96 -16.94
C GLN A 91 -0.43 -7.46 -16.64
N PHE A 92 0.66 -8.07 -16.16
CA PHE A 92 0.67 -9.47 -15.77
C PHE A 92 -0.28 -9.74 -14.59
N GLU A 93 -0.22 -8.90 -13.56
CA GLU A 93 -1.05 -9.03 -12.36
C GLU A 93 -2.54 -8.84 -12.67
N LYS A 94 -2.88 -7.90 -13.58
CA LYS A 94 -4.26 -7.72 -14.05
C LYS A 94 -4.80 -8.97 -14.74
N GLU A 95 -4.06 -9.53 -15.68
CA GLU A 95 -4.47 -10.75 -16.40
C GLU A 95 -4.56 -11.97 -15.47
N LEU A 96 -3.62 -12.10 -14.52
CA LEU A 96 -3.65 -13.12 -13.48
C LEU A 96 -4.90 -12.98 -12.58
N HIS A 97 -5.19 -11.75 -12.13
CA HIS A 97 -6.34 -11.45 -11.30
C HIS A 97 -7.66 -11.74 -12.04
N ASP A 98 -7.78 -11.29 -13.28
CA ASP A 98 -8.99 -11.48 -14.09
C ASP A 98 -9.28 -12.97 -14.33
N LEU A 99 -8.25 -13.79 -14.57
CA LEU A 99 -8.40 -15.24 -14.66
C LEU A 99 -8.86 -15.85 -13.34
N LEU A 100 -8.30 -15.44 -12.20
CA LEU A 100 -8.69 -15.93 -10.87
C LEU A 100 -10.13 -15.55 -10.52
N LYS A 101 -10.52 -14.30 -10.75
CA LYS A 101 -11.86 -13.79 -10.45
C LYS A 101 -12.94 -14.57 -11.18
N ARG A 102 -12.72 -14.89 -12.45
CA ARG A 102 -13.63 -15.74 -13.24
C ARG A 102 -13.84 -17.14 -12.65
N THR A 103 -12.88 -17.67 -11.89
CA THR A 103 -13.03 -18.99 -11.25
C THR A 103 -14.08 -19.03 -10.13
N GLU A 104 -14.49 -17.87 -9.61
CA GLU A 104 -15.49 -17.77 -8.54
C GLU A 104 -16.91 -18.08 -9.05
N SER A 105 -17.20 -17.74 -10.30
CA SER A 105 -18.51 -17.94 -10.92
C SER A 105 -18.60 -19.18 -11.83
N ILE A 106 -17.47 -19.69 -12.31
CA ILE A 106 -17.43 -20.83 -13.25
C ILE A 106 -17.53 -22.15 -12.49
N GLN A 107 -18.47 -22.99 -12.91
CA GLN A 107 -18.59 -24.35 -12.38
C GLN A 107 -17.60 -25.31 -13.08
N PRO A 108 -17.06 -26.31 -12.36
CA PRO A 108 -16.24 -27.33 -13.00
C PRO A 108 -17.02 -28.12 -14.05
N PRO A 109 -16.35 -28.56 -15.14
CA PRO A 109 -17.00 -29.31 -16.20
C PRO A 109 -17.55 -30.64 -15.69
N ALA A 110 -18.66 -31.07 -16.27
CA ALA A 110 -19.33 -32.33 -16.00
C ALA A 110 -19.29 -33.22 -17.26
N ASN A 111 -19.36 -34.53 -17.06
CA ASN A 111 -19.41 -35.53 -18.15
C ASN A 111 -20.72 -36.31 -18.19
N ALA A 112 -21.64 -36.03 -17.27
CA ALA A 112 -22.94 -36.67 -17.18
C ALA A 112 -23.99 -35.63 -16.76
N ALA A 113 -25.19 -35.79 -17.30
CA ALA A 113 -26.31 -34.89 -17.14
C ALA A 113 -27.60 -35.71 -17.05
N ALA A 114 -28.57 -35.26 -16.25
CA ALA A 114 -29.87 -35.90 -16.12
C ALA A 114 -30.94 -35.12 -16.92
N GLY A 115 -31.80 -35.83 -17.65
CA GLY A 115 -32.88 -35.24 -18.44
C GLY A 115 -32.39 -34.39 -19.63
N ASP A 116 -33.12 -33.32 -19.94
CA ASP A 116 -32.88 -32.41 -21.09
C ASP A 116 -31.74 -31.39 -20.85
N PHE A 117 -30.80 -31.70 -19.96
CA PHE A 117 -29.73 -30.79 -19.60
C PHE A 117 -28.67 -30.70 -20.71
N ASP A 118 -28.46 -29.49 -21.22
CA ASP A 118 -27.45 -29.20 -22.25
C ASP A 118 -26.05 -29.13 -21.64
N LEU A 119 -25.34 -30.26 -21.73
CA LEU A 119 -23.98 -30.40 -21.21
C LEU A 119 -22.97 -29.48 -21.90
N HIS A 120 -23.16 -29.19 -23.20
CA HIS A 120 -22.28 -28.30 -23.94
C HIS A 120 -22.40 -26.88 -23.43
N LYS A 121 -23.65 -26.38 -23.30
CA LYS A 121 -23.91 -25.05 -22.74
C LYS A 121 -23.41 -24.92 -21.29
N TYR A 122 -23.51 -25.98 -20.50
CA TYR A 122 -22.99 -25.99 -19.13
C TYR A 122 -21.46 -25.95 -19.07
N ASN A 123 -20.76 -26.71 -19.91
CA ASN A 123 -19.30 -26.80 -19.89
C ASN A 123 -18.61 -25.60 -20.56
N GLN A 124 -19.28 -24.92 -21.49
CA GLN A 124 -18.72 -23.83 -22.30
C GLN A 124 -17.95 -22.77 -21.50
N PRO A 125 -18.43 -22.23 -20.36
CA PRO A 125 -17.68 -21.23 -19.60
C PRO A 125 -16.32 -21.73 -19.09
N SER A 126 -16.25 -23.02 -18.71
CA SER A 126 -15.00 -23.63 -18.25
C SER A 126 -14.03 -23.90 -19.41
N GLU A 127 -14.54 -24.22 -20.60
CA GLU A 127 -13.74 -24.39 -21.82
C GLU A 127 -13.14 -23.06 -22.31
N ASP A 128 -13.96 -22.01 -22.36
CA ASP A 128 -13.52 -20.65 -22.69
C ASP A 128 -12.44 -20.18 -21.71
N TRP A 129 -12.61 -20.45 -20.41
CA TRP A 129 -11.59 -20.12 -19.41
C TRP A 129 -10.28 -20.89 -19.63
N ILE A 130 -10.33 -22.17 -20.00
CA ILE A 130 -9.12 -22.95 -20.31
C ILE A 130 -8.39 -22.36 -21.53
N ASN A 131 -9.12 -21.91 -22.56
CA ASN A 131 -8.53 -21.26 -23.73
C ASN A 131 -7.82 -19.97 -23.37
N ASP A 132 -8.45 -19.11 -22.57
CA ASP A 132 -7.84 -17.86 -22.11
C ASP A 132 -6.63 -18.12 -21.20
N PHE A 133 -6.73 -19.13 -20.34
CA PHE A 133 -5.60 -19.58 -19.53
C PHE A 133 -4.44 -20.07 -20.41
N GLU A 134 -4.69 -20.76 -21.51
CA GLU A 134 -3.65 -21.20 -22.45
C GLU A 134 -2.94 -20.01 -23.12
N ILE A 135 -3.67 -18.95 -23.46
CA ILE A 135 -3.09 -17.70 -23.96
C ILE A 135 -2.17 -17.09 -22.89
N PHE A 136 -2.65 -16.98 -21.65
CA PHE A 136 -1.87 -16.47 -20.52
C PHE A 136 -0.62 -17.32 -20.24
N TYR A 137 -0.75 -18.65 -20.28
CA TYR A 137 0.37 -19.57 -20.16
C TYR A 137 1.43 -19.31 -21.23
N ASN A 138 1.00 -19.18 -22.48
CA ASN A 138 1.91 -18.98 -23.60
C ASN A 138 2.67 -17.65 -23.54
N LYS A 139 2.03 -16.65 -22.93
CA LYS A 139 2.56 -15.31 -22.75
C LYS A 139 3.53 -15.20 -21.56
N TYR A 140 3.23 -15.85 -20.44
CA TYR A 140 3.97 -15.62 -19.19
C TYR A 140 4.55 -16.88 -18.52
N LEU A 141 3.87 -18.02 -18.58
CA LEU A 141 4.13 -19.13 -17.65
C LEU A 141 5.09 -20.21 -18.17
N LYS A 142 5.61 -20.08 -19.40
CA LYS A 142 6.53 -21.07 -19.99
C LYS A 142 7.76 -21.33 -19.12
N GLU A 143 8.32 -20.27 -18.54
CA GLU A 143 9.52 -20.31 -17.68
C GLU A 143 9.20 -20.43 -16.18
N HIS A 144 7.93 -20.59 -15.81
CA HIS A 144 7.54 -20.80 -14.43
C HIS A 144 7.84 -22.24 -13.99
N ALA A 145 8.08 -22.47 -12.70
CA ALA A 145 8.36 -23.81 -12.16
C ALA A 145 7.23 -24.83 -12.44
N LEU A 146 5.98 -24.37 -12.51
CA LEU A 146 4.82 -25.19 -12.89
C LEU A 146 4.57 -25.28 -14.41
N GLY A 147 5.36 -24.61 -15.24
CA GLY A 147 5.14 -24.48 -16.69
C GLY A 147 5.00 -25.82 -17.39
N SER A 148 5.95 -26.74 -17.17
CA SER A 148 5.92 -28.10 -17.76
C SER A 148 4.67 -28.89 -17.34
N ARG A 149 4.24 -28.79 -16.08
CA ARG A 149 3.02 -29.45 -15.59
C ARG A 149 1.78 -28.86 -16.26
N ILE A 150 1.69 -27.54 -16.32
CA ILE A 150 0.59 -26.82 -16.96
C ILE A 150 0.47 -27.19 -18.43
N LYS A 151 1.59 -27.22 -19.15
CA LYS A 151 1.65 -27.66 -20.56
C LYS A 151 1.05 -29.04 -20.75
N THR A 152 1.39 -29.99 -19.89
CA THR A 152 0.84 -31.34 -19.93
C THR A 152 -0.67 -31.36 -19.70
N ILE A 153 -1.19 -30.56 -18.76
CA ILE A 153 -2.63 -30.47 -18.50
C ILE A 153 -3.37 -29.87 -19.70
N LEU A 154 -2.83 -28.79 -20.27
CA LEU A 154 -3.39 -28.12 -21.46
C LEU A 154 -3.37 -29.01 -22.72
N PHE A 155 -2.38 -29.90 -22.83
CA PHE A 155 -2.32 -30.85 -23.95
C PHE A 155 -3.40 -31.92 -23.87
N HIS A 156 -3.64 -32.50 -22.69
CA HIS A 156 -4.58 -33.61 -22.54
C HIS A 156 -6.03 -33.17 -22.35
N ARG A 157 -6.27 -31.97 -21.81
CA ARG A 157 -7.61 -31.41 -21.51
C ARG A 157 -8.62 -32.41 -20.95
N ASN A 158 -8.19 -33.24 -19.99
CA ASN A 158 -9.08 -34.20 -19.33
C ASN A 158 -10.15 -33.49 -18.48
N LEU A 159 -11.17 -34.23 -18.00
CA LEU A 159 -12.26 -33.68 -17.18
C LEU A 159 -11.77 -32.91 -15.93
N GLY A 160 -10.59 -33.28 -15.40
CA GLY A 160 -9.96 -32.61 -14.26
C GLY A 160 -9.12 -31.38 -14.62
N ALA A 161 -8.93 -31.07 -15.90
CA ALA A 161 -8.00 -30.05 -16.37
C ALA A 161 -8.33 -28.69 -15.77
N TYR A 162 -9.61 -28.28 -15.83
CA TYR A 162 -10.07 -27.03 -15.22
C TYR A 162 -9.63 -26.91 -13.75
N ARG A 163 -9.96 -27.89 -12.91
CA ARG A 163 -9.61 -27.87 -11.47
C ARG A 163 -8.11 -27.83 -11.24
N GLN A 164 -7.34 -28.58 -12.02
CA GLN A 164 -5.89 -28.61 -11.90
C GLN A 164 -5.25 -27.28 -12.31
N LEU A 165 -5.72 -26.66 -13.39
CA LEU A 165 -5.24 -25.35 -13.85
C LEU A 165 -5.60 -24.25 -12.86
N VAL A 166 -6.82 -24.25 -12.30
CA VAL A 166 -7.20 -23.34 -11.22
C VAL A 166 -6.29 -23.50 -10.00
N SER A 167 -5.96 -24.74 -9.62
CA SER A 167 -4.99 -25.00 -8.55
C SER A 167 -3.60 -24.44 -8.87
N CYS A 168 -3.11 -24.61 -10.10
CA CYS A 168 -1.84 -24.03 -10.53
C CYS A 168 -1.88 -22.50 -10.48
N LEU A 169 -2.95 -21.88 -10.96
CA LEU A 169 -3.12 -20.43 -10.96
C LEU A 169 -3.10 -19.85 -9.54
N LYS A 170 -3.78 -20.51 -8.59
CA LYS A 170 -3.77 -20.15 -7.16
C LYS A 170 -2.39 -20.32 -6.50
N SER A 171 -1.56 -21.24 -6.98
CA SER A 171 -0.17 -21.36 -6.53
C SER A 171 0.70 -20.24 -7.11
N ILE A 172 0.54 -19.94 -8.41
CA ILE A 172 1.26 -18.86 -9.09
C ILE A 172 0.94 -17.51 -8.44
N SER A 173 -0.31 -17.28 -8.05
CA SER A 173 -0.72 -16.03 -7.39
C SER A 173 -0.12 -15.82 -6.00
N LYS A 174 0.58 -16.81 -5.47
CA LYS A 174 1.30 -16.74 -4.19
C LYS A 174 2.83 -16.75 -4.38
N ASP A 175 3.31 -16.91 -5.61
CA ASP A 175 4.73 -16.89 -5.93
C ASP A 175 5.19 -15.44 -6.17
N GLN A 176 5.51 -14.75 -5.07
CA GLN A 176 5.92 -13.35 -5.12
C GLN A 176 7.20 -13.15 -5.92
N GLU A 177 8.14 -14.11 -5.89
CA GLU A 177 9.39 -14.00 -6.63
C GLU A 177 9.15 -14.01 -8.15
N PHE A 178 8.26 -14.88 -8.61
CA PHE A 178 7.87 -14.90 -10.01
C PHE A 178 7.07 -13.67 -10.43
N ILE A 179 6.15 -13.20 -9.57
CA ILE A 179 5.39 -11.96 -9.81
C ILE A 179 6.36 -10.77 -9.95
N ASP A 180 7.30 -10.62 -9.02
CA ASP A 180 8.32 -9.57 -9.04
C ASP A 180 9.13 -9.62 -10.34
N LYS A 181 9.56 -10.81 -10.76
CA LYS A 181 10.26 -11.02 -12.04
C LYS A 181 9.40 -10.58 -13.23
N MET A 182 8.12 -10.95 -13.27
CA MET A 182 7.21 -10.54 -14.35
C MET A 182 6.94 -9.04 -14.36
N ASN A 183 7.01 -8.40 -13.19
CA ASN A 183 6.92 -6.96 -13.03
C ASN A 183 8.24 -6.23 -13.37
N GLY A 184 9.30 -6.94 -13.77
CA GLY A 184 10.60 -6.37 -14.09
C GLY A 184 11.41 -5.91 -12.87
N ILE A 185 11.06 -6.42 -11.68
CA ILE A 185 11.79 -6.14 -10.44
C ILE A 185 12.99 -7.10 -10.39
N GLU A 186 14.16 -6.60 -10.78
CA GLU A 186 15.42 -7.34 -10.66
C GLU A 186 15.87 -7.35 -9.19
N LYS A 187 15.89 -8.53 -8.57
CA LYS A 187 16.50 -8.72 -7.25
C LYS A 187 17.98 -9.02 -7.42
N THR A 188 18.84 -8.11 -7.00
CA THR A 188 20.29 -8.36 -6.91
C THR A 188 20.58 -9.12 -5.62
N THR A 189 21.19 -10.29 -5.73
CA THR A 189 21.72 -11.00 -4.57
C THR A 189 22.96 -10.28 -4.05
N VAL A 190 22.79 -9.48 -2.99
CA VAL A 190 23.91 -8.89 -2.26
C VAL A 190 24.49 -9.90 -1.28
N PRO A 191 25.82 -10.13 -1.27
CA PRO A 191 26.46 -10.97 -0.25
C PRO A 191 26.12 -10.49 1.16
N VAL A 192 25.88 -11.43 2.08
CA VAL A 192 25.45 -11.14 3.47
C VAL A 192 26.38 -10.14 4.18
N TYR A 193 27.68 -10.17 3.89
CA TYR A 193 28.64 -9.23 4.47
C TYR A 193 28.47 -7.78 3.96
N GLN A 194 27.91 -7.58 2.75
CA GLN A 194 27.51 -6.26 2.24
C GLN A 194 26.12 -5.86 2.76
N ALA A 195 25.23 -6.81 3.03
CA ALA A 195 23.92 -6.51 3.60
C ALA A 195 24.02 -5.82 4.97
N ASN A 196 25.00 -6.22 5.80
CA ASN A 196 25.29 -5.55 7.08
C ASN A 196 25.91 -4.14 6.93
N MET A 197 26.30 -3.73 5.71
CA MET A 197 26.77 -2.37 5.42
C MET A 197 25.68 -1.49 4.78
N LEU A 198 24.53 -2.06 4.41
CA LEU A 198 23.41 -1.29 3.89
C LEU A 198 22.67 -0.64 5.07
N PRO A 199 22.32 0.65 4.97
CA PRO A 199 21.49 1.28 5.97
C PRO A 199 20.14 0.56 6.09
N GLU A 200 19.62 0.48 7.31
CA GLU A 200 18.35 -0.17 7.63
C GLU A 200 17.16 0.57 6.99
N TYR A 201 17.31 1.88 6.78
CA TYR A 201 16.30 2.77 6.23
C TYR A 201 16.83 3.55 5.02
N ASP A 202 15.95 3.92 4.10
CA ASP A 202 16.29 4.78 2.97
C ASP A 202 16.48 6.23 3.41
N VAL A 203 15.66 6.70 4.35
CA VAL A 203 15.70 8.08 4.84
C VAL A 203 15.36 8.19 6.31
N PHE A 204 16.08 9.04 7.02
CA PHE A 204 15.73 9.52 8.35
C PHE A 204 14.99 10.85 8.25
N LEU A 205 13.81 10.97 8.88
CA LEU A 205 13.00 12.19 8.86
C LEU A 205 13.08 12.93 10.19
N SER A 206 13.95 13.94 10.27
CA SER A 206 14.16 14.73 11.48
C SER A 206 13.31 15.99 11.50
N HIS A 207 12.55 16.20 12.58
CA HIS A 207 11.65 17.33 12.75
C HIS A 207 11.50 17.73 14.23
N ALA A 208 10.91 18.89 14.51
CA ALA A 208 10.42 19.19 15.85
C ALA A 208 9.02 18.59 16.05
N ASN A 209 8.71 18.10 17.25
CA ASN A 209 7.38 17.53 17.55
C ASN A 209 6.21 18.49 17.19
N LYS A 210 6.44 19.80 17.28
CA LYS A 210 5.44 20.83 16.94
C LYS A 210 5.16 20.93 15.43
N ASP A 211 6.09 20.51 14.59
CA ASP A 211 5.95 20.55 13.12
C ASP A 211 5.28 19.28 12.58
N LYS A 212 5.07 18.28 13.46
CA LYS A 212 4.62 16.95 13.09
C LYS A 212 3.28 16.95 12.34
N ALA A 213 2.29 17.60 12.92
CA ALA A 213 0.93 17.64 12.40
C ALA A 213 0.78 18.53 11.15
N ASP A 214 1.69 19.49 10.93
CA ASP A 214 1.57 20.49 9.85
C ASP A 214 2.25 20.06 8.54
N LEU A 215 3.32 19.25 8.62
CA LEU A 215 4.09 18.84 7.43
C LEU A 215 4.50 17.37 7.46
N VAL A 216 4.96 16.90 8.61
CA VAL A 216 5.78 15.68 8.68
C VAL A 216 4.93 14.43 8.50
N ASP A 217 3.72 14.39 9.08
CA ASP A 217 2.83 13.23 8.94
C ASP A 217 2.39 13.06 7.48
N GLU A 218 2.02 14.15 6.79
CA GLU A 218 1.67 14.09 5.36
C GLU A 218 2.88 13.71 4.49
N LEU A 219 4.06 14.27 4.76
CA LEU A 219 5.28 13.90 4.04
C LEU A 219 5.67 12.43 4.28
N ASN A 220 5.50 11.93 5.50
CA ASN A 220 5.72 10.53 5.82
C ASN A 220 4.79 9.64 4.99
N ASP A 221 3.50 9.95 4.94
CA ASP A 221 2.53 9.21 4.14
C ASP A 221 2.88 9.24 2.64
N SER A 222 3.28 10.39 2.11
CA SER A 222 3.72 10.50 0.71
C SER A 222 4.96 9.66 0.40
N LEU A 223 5.94 9.61 1.31
CA LEU A 223 7.13 8.78 1.16
C LEU A 223 6.82 7.28 1.29
N GLU A 224 5.95 6.89 2.24
CA GLU A 224 5.50 5.50 2.41
C GLU A 224 4.73 5.00 1.18
N LYS A 225 3.90 5.85 0.56
CA LYS A 225 3.22 5.53 -0.72
C LYS A 225 4.20 5.21 -1.85
N LEU A 226 5.41 5.76 -1.83
CA LEU A 226 6.47 5.47 -2.79
C LEU A 226 7.31 4.23 -2.41
N GLY A 227 6.98 3.55 -1.31
CA GLY A 227 7.72 2.38 -0.82
C GLY A 227 9.06 2.70 -0.16
N VAL A 228 9.27 3.96 0.23
CA VAL A 228 10.49 4.39 0.92
C VAL A 228 10.48 3.87 2.36
N LYS A 229 11.57 3.24 2.80
CA LYS A 229 11.75 2.83 4.20
C LYS A 229 12.21 4.02 5.03
N ILE A 230 11.35 4.50 5.92
CA ILE A 230 11.60 5.71 6.69
C ILE A 230 11.98 5.34 8.14
N PHE A 231 13.09 5.90 8.62
CA PHE A 231 13.36 5.95 10.06
C PHE A 231 12.63 7.18 10.62
N TYR A 232 11.54 6.92 11.31
CA TYR A 232 10.68 7.93 11.91
C TYR A 232 10.74 7.78 13.44
N ASP A 233 11.28 8.77 14.15
CA ASP A 233 11.32 8.72 15.61
C ASP A 233 9.92 9.04 16.18
N LYS A 234 9.12 8.00 16.44
CA LYS A 234 7.83 8.15 17.13
C LYS A 234 7.99 8.57 18.60
N LYS A 235 9.20 8.50 19.16
CA LYS A 235 9.43 8.86 20.56
C LYS A 235 9.77 10.35 20.63
N SER A 236 8.86 11.11 21.22
CA SER A 236 9.12 12.48 21.63
C SER A 236 10.39 12.53 22.48
N LEU A 237 11.25 13.52 22.24
CA LEU A 237 12.37 13.83 23.13
C LEU A 237 11.88 13.97 24.56
N GLU A 238 12.52 13.24 25.46
CA GLU A 238 12.30 13.43 26.89
C GLU A 238 13.19 14.57 27.41
N TRP A 239 12.81 15.10 28.57
CA TRP A 239 13.56 16.18 29.19
C TRP A 239 14.99 15.69 29.54
N GLY A 240 16.00 16.34 28.97
CA GLY A 240 17.41 15.96 29.13
C GLY A 240 18.05 15.19 27.96
N ASP A 241 17.27 14.78 26.95
CA ASP A 241 17.80 14.16 25.73
C ASP A 241 18.58 15.17 24.87
N LYS A 242 19.77 14.78 24.41
CA LYS A 242 20.58 15.58 23.48
C LYS A 242 20.07 15.41 22.05
N TRP A 243 19.37 16.43 21.58
CA TRP A 243 18.73 16.39 20.26
C TRP A 243 19.72 16.19 19.10
N LYS A 244 20.89 16.79 19.20
CA LYS A 244 21.98 16.64 18.22
C LYS A 244 22.43 15.19 18.07
N ASP A 245 22.58 14.48 19.18
CA ASP A 245 23.03 13.08 19.18
C ASP A 245 21.99 12.18 18.51
N ARG A 246 20.70 12.44 18.74
CA ARG A 246 19.59 11.74 18.06
C ARG A 246 19.64 11.89 16.55
N ILE A 247 19.86 13.11 16.04
CA ILE A 247 20.04 13.31 14.60
C ILE A 247 21.21 12.48 14.09
N LEU A 248 22.35 12.60 14.75
CA LEU A 248 23.57 11.93 14.32
C LEU A 248 23.38 10.41 14.30
N ASP A 249 22.69 9.84 15.29
CA ASP A 249 22.37 8.42 15.34
C ASP A 249 21.33 8.01 14.30
N GLY A 250 20.32 8.82 14.04
CA GLY A 250 19.36 8.61 12.96
C GLY A 250 20.07 8.55 11.59
N THR A 251 21.01 9.46 11.34
CA THR A 251 21.79 9.47 10.10
C THR A 251 22.74 8.28 9.91
N LYS A 252 23.05 7.52 10.97
CA LYS A 252 23.86 6.29 10.86
C LYS A 252 23.03 5.09 10.39
N LYS A 253 21.72 5.13 10.60
CA LYS A 253 20.80 4.03 10.27
C LYS A 253 20.13 4.20 8.90
N ALA A 254 20.21 5.39 8.31
CA ALA A 254 19.57 5.72 7.06
C ALA A 254 20.56 6.16 5.97
N GLU A 255 20.24 5.91 4.70
CA GLU A 255 21.07 6.35 3.57
C GLU A 255 21.08 7.89 3.44
N PHE A 256 19.91 8.51 3.58
CA PHE A 256 19.71 9.95 3.55
C PHE A 256 19.10 10.45 4.86
N ALA A 257 19.15 11.76 5.08
CA ALA A 257 18.36 12.41 6.12
C ALA A 257 17.64 13.63 5.56
N ILE A 258 16.33 13.70 5.75
CA ILE A 258 15.54 14.91 5.55
C ILE A 258 15.47 15.64 6.89
N ILE A 259 15.84 16.92 6.88
CA ILE A 259 15.87 17.75 8.10
C ILE A 259 14.91 18.91 7.92
N VAL A 260 13.84 18.94 8.71
CA VAL A 260 12.89 20.06 8.74
C VAL A 260 13.45 21.17 9.62
N ILE A 261 13.75 22.31 8.99
CA ILE A 261 14.26 23.53 9.59
C ILE A 261 13.09 24.52 9.68
N SER A 262 12.55 24.67 10.88
CA SER A 262 11.46 25.59 11.24
C SER A 262 11.91 26.53 12.36
N GLU A 263 11.05 27.43 12.83
CA GLU A 263 11.34 28.21 14.05
C GLU A 263 11.62 27.29 15.25
N ASN A 264 10.91 26.16 15.34
CA ASN A 264 11.08 25.14 16.37
C ASN A 264 12.42 24.38 16.25
N PHE A 265 13.20 24.61 15.18
CA PHE A 265 14.56 24.13 15.01
C PHE A 265 15.60 25.08 15.65
N PHE A 266 15.32 26.36 15.81
CA PHE A 266 16.35 27.36 16.16
C PHE A 266 16.77 27.38 17.64
N ASP A 267 16.05 26.68 18.51
CA ASP A 267 16.34 26.59 19.95
C ASP A 267 17.28 25.42 20.32
N ARG A 268 18.13 24.99 19.38
CA ARG A 268 18.87 23.71 19.47
C ARG A 268 20.38 23.90 19.66
N GLU A 269 21.04 22.90 20.24
CA GLU A 269 22.48 22.85 20.59
C GLU A 269 23.45 22.78 19.38
N TRP A 270 23.14 23.48 18.29
CA TRP A 270 24.02 23.55 17.12
C TRP A 270 24.75 24.89 17.08
N THR A 271 26.08 24.84 17.02
CA THR A 271 26.82 26.01 16.54
C THR A 271 26.60 26.15 15.02
N GLU A 272 26.67 27.39 14.51
CA GLU A 272 26.48 27.67 13.09
C GLU A 272 27.43 26.84 12.20
N LYS A 273 28.71 26.77 12.60
CA LYS A 273 29.73 25.99 11.89
C LYS A 273 29.35 24.51 11.81
N GLU A 274 28.93 23.91 12.93
CA GLU A 274 28.57 22.49 12.97
C GLU A 274 27.33 22.20 12.12
N LEU A 275 26.32 23.07 12.15
CA LEU A 275 25.13 22.91 11.32
C LEU A 275 25.48 22.99 9.83
N ASN A 276 26.33 23.95 9.46
CA ASN A 276 26.79 24.11 8.09
C ASN A 276 27.59 22.87 7.61
N GLU A 277 28.50 22.34 8.43
CA GLU A 277 29.24 21.11 8.13
C GLU A 277 28.31 19.90 8.01
N PHE A 278 27.33 19.80 8.90
CA PHE A 278 26.34 18.73 8.89
C PHE A 278 25.50 18.74 7.61
N LEU A 279 24.88 19.87 7.28
CA LEU A 279 24.04 20.03 6.09
C LEU A 279 24.83 19.86 4.79
N ASN A 280 26.13 20.14 4.79
CA ASN A 280 26.97 19.97 3.61
C ASN A 280 27.51 18.56 3.39
N ARG A 281 27.23 17.61 4.29
CA ARG A 281 27.74 16.24 4.22
C ARG A 281 27.39 15.56 2.88
N GLN A 282 28.39 14.93 2.28
CA GLN A 282 28.30 14.24 1.00
C GLN A 282 28.92 12.84 1.09
N ASN A 283 28.48 11.94 0.21
CA ASN A 283 29.17 10.68 -0.02
C ASN A 283 30.42 10.87 -0.92
N ARG A 284 31.15 9.78 -1.16
CA ARG A 284 32.36 9.76 -2.00
C ARG A 284 32.14 10.26 -3.44
N ASN A 285 30.91 10.17 -3.94
CA ASN A 285 30.53 10.61 -5.28
C ASN A 285 30.04 12.08 -5.29
N GLY A 286 30.19 12.82 -4.17
CA GLY A 286 29.76 14.20 -4.04
C GLY A 286 28.24 14.37 -3.88
N GLN A 287 27.47 13.29 -3.75
CA GLN A 287 26.02 13.36 -3.55
C GLN A 287 25.72 13.83 -2.13
N LYS A 288 24.86 14.85 -1.98
CA LYS A 288 24.38 15.35 -0.69
C LYS A 288 23.56 14.28 0.02
N LEU A 289 23.89 14.03 1.29
CA LEU A 289 23.21 13.04 2.13
C LEU A 289 22.14 13.68 3.02
N ILE A 290 22.30 14.96 3.34
CA ILE A 290 21.38 15.73 4.16
C ILE A 290 20.57 16.65 3.25
N LEU A 291 19.25 16.54 3.34
CA LEU A 291 18.28 17.20 2.47
C LEU A 291 17.42 18.15 3.34
N PRO A 292 17.81 19.43 3.48
CA PRO A 292 17.08 20.37 4.30
C PRO A 292 15.75 20.78 3.65
N ILE A 293 14.70 20.83 4.47
CA ILE A 293 13.41 21.44 4.14
C ILE A 293 13.23 22.63 5.07
N VAL A 294 13.00 23.80 4.49
CA VAL A 294 12.64 25.02 5.21
C VAL A 294 11.12 25.05 5.37
N HIS A 295 10.65 25.24 6.60
CA HIS A 295 9.24 25.18 6.94
C HIS A 295 8.80 26.33 7.84
N ASN A 296 7.79 27.07 7.38
CA ASN A 296 7.21 28.22 8.07
C ASN A 296 8.21 29.30 8.54
N ILE A 297 9.38 29.39 7.90
CA ILE A 297 10.37 30.45 8.09
C ILE A 297 10.80 31.02 6.74
N THR A 298 11.38 32.21 6.73
CA THR A 298 11.99 32.79 5.53
C THR A 298 13.49 32.53 5.47
N ASN A 299 14.09 32.65 4.29
CA ASN A 299 15.55 32.63 4.14
C ASN A 299 16.23 33.75 4.96
N GLU A 300 15.56 34.89 5.19
CA GLU A 300 16.10 35.93 6.06
C GLU A 300 16.16 35.49 7.51
N ASP A 301 15.17 34.75 8.01
CA ASP A 301 15.15 34.24 9.39
C ASP A 301 16.28 33.22 9.59
N LEU A 302 16.47 32.33 8.60
CA LEU A 302 17.58 31.39 8.57
C LEU A 302 18.93 32.13 8.54
N ARG A 303 19.07 33.18 7.73
CA ARG A 303 20.28 33.98 7.63
C ARG A 303 20.58 34.80 8.89
N LYS A 304 19.55 35.30 9.57
CA LYS A 304 19.70 36.01 10.86
C LYS A 304 20.25 35.08 11.94
N LYS A 305 19.79 33.83 11.97
CA LYS A 305 20.21 32.85 12.98
C LYS A 305 21.52 32.14 12.61
N TYR A 306 21.67 31.75 11.35
CA TYR A 306 22.78 30.97 10.82
C TYR A 306 23.23 31.52 9.44
N PRO A 307 23.95 32.64 9.40
CA PRO A 307 24.37 33.31 8.16
C PRO A 307 24.99 32.40 7.08
N SER A 308 25.91 31.52 7.47
CA SER A 308 26.61 30.59 6.56
C SER A 308 25.79 29.38 6.13
N VAL A 309 24.66 29.12 6.78
CA VAL A 309 23.73 28.04 6.41
C VAL A 309 22.73 28.52 5.36
N ALA A 310 22.42 29.82 5.32
CA ALA A 310 21.44 30.38 4.40
C ALA A 310 21.78 30.23 2.91
N ASP A 311 23.07 30.01 2.59
CA ASP A 311 23.52 29.76 1.22
C ASP A 311 23.30 28.29 0.78
N ILE A 312 22.90 27.40 1.69
CA ILE A 312 22.59 26.00 1.37
C ILE A 312 21.24 25.92 0.68
N GLN A 313 21.22 25.24 -0.47
CA GLN A 313 19.97 24.97 -1.17
C GLN A 313 19.09 24.02 -0.36
N ALA A 314 17.92 24.52 0.03
CA ALA A 314 16.87 23.78 0.73
C ALA A 314 15.56 23.80 -0.06
N ILE A 315 14.70 22.82 0.17
CA ILE A 315 13.33 22.84 -0.33
C ILE A 315 12.50 23.77 0.56
N ASP A 316 11.76 24.70 -0.02
CA ASP A 316 10.74 25.46 0.71
C ASP A 316 9.43 24.65 0.69
N SER A 317 8.98 24.22 1.87
CA SER A 317 7.71 23.49 2.02
C SER A 317 6.47 24.27 1.56
N LYS A 318 6.55 25.60 1.42
CA LYS A 318 5.45 26.40 0.83
C LYS A 318 5.41 26.33 -0.70
N ALA A 319 6.54 25.98 -1.32
CA ALA A 319 6.67 25.93 -2.78
C ALA A 319 6.37 24.55 -3.37
N TYR A 320 6.32 23.51 -2.54
CA TYR A 320 6.14 22.12 -2.96
C TYR A 320 5.16 21.39 -2.05
N SER A 321 4.26 20.61 -2.62
CA SER A 321 3.45 19.64 -1.89
C SER A 321 4.28 18.47 -1.34
N CYS A 322 3.77 17.78 -0.32
CA CYS A 322 4.41 16.59 0.25
C CYS A 322 4.70 15.50 -0.80
N ASP A 323 3.77 15.29 -1.74
CA ASP A 323 3.95 14.37 -2.86
C ASP A 323 5.11 14.79 -3.78
N GLU A 324 5.23 16.08 -4.10
CA GLU A 324 6.34 16.59 -4.92
C GLU A 324 7.69 16.46 -4.20
N ILE A 325 7.73 16.74 -2.89
CA ILE A 325 8.93 16.54 -2.07
C ILE A 325 9.33 15.06 -2.05
N ALA A 326 8.37 14.15 -1.87
CA ALA A 326 8.60 12.71 -1.90
C ALA A 326 9.13 12.25 -3.26
N LEU A 327 8.62 12.78 -4.36
CA LEU A 327 9.12 12.51 -5.71
C LEU A 327 10.55 13.05 -5.93
N LEU A 328 10.87 14.23 -5.42
CA LEU A 328 12.22 14.78 -5.46
C LEU A 328 13.20 13.92 -4.66
N PHE A 329 12.78 13.43 -3.49
CA PHE A 329 13.56 12.48 -2.70
C PHE A 329 13.79 11.16 -3.45
N ALA A 330 12.74 10.55 -4.01
CA ALA A 330 12.83 9.32 -4.78
C ALA A 330 13.83 9.45 -5.95
N ARG A 331 13.88 10.61 -6.63
CA ARG A 331 14.90 10.87 -7.66
C ARG A 331 16.32 10.84 -7.11
N GLN A 332 16.58 11.34 -5.90
CA GLN A 332 17.90 11.27 -5.27
C GLN A 332 18.27 9.85 -4.86
N LEU A 333 17.31 9.10 -4.32
CA LEU A 333 17.49 7.70 -3.96
C LEU A 333 17.81 6.84 -5.19
N ILE A 334 17.05 7.00 -6.28
CA ILE A 334 17.31 6.28 -7.54
C ILE A 334 18.70 6.63 -8.11
N LYS A 335 19.11 7.91 -8.08
CA LYS A 335 20.46 8.31 -8.50
C LYS A 335 21.54 7.59 -7.67
N ARG A 336 21.31 7.44 -6.36
CA ARG A 336 22.24 6.74 -5.46
C ARG A 336 22.35 5.26 -5.80
N LEU A 337 21.21 4.60 -6.01
CA LEU A 337 21.15 3.18 -6.37
C LEU A 337 21.82 2.90 -7.71
N LYS A 338 21.56 3.73 -8.72
CA LYS A 338 22.20 3.61 -10.04
C LYS A 338 23.72 3.82 -10.02
N ALA A 339 24.25 4.58 -9.06
CA ALA A 339 25.69 4.79 -8.92
C ALA A 339 26.41 3.68 -8.15
N GLN A 340 25.68 2.70 -7.60
CA GLN A 340 26.25 1.51 -6.95
C GLN A 340 26.38 0.31 -7.90
N ASN A 341 25.60 0.31 -8.98
CA ASN A 341 25.71 -0.62 -10.12
C ASN A 341 26.69 -0.07 -11.14
#